data_AF-A0A3A4PKD6-F1
#
_entry.id   AF-A0A3A4PKD6-F1
#
_cell.length_a   1.000
_cell.length_b   1.000
_cell.length_c   1.000
_cell.angle_alpha   90.00
_cell.angle_beta   90.00
_cell.angle_gamma   90.00
#
_symmetry.space_group_name_H-M   'P 1'
#
loop_
_entity.id
_entity.type
_entity.pdbx_description
1 polymer ?
#
loop_
_entity_poly.entity_id
_entity_poly.type
_entity_poly.pdbx_seq_one_letter_code
_entity_poly.pdbx_strand_id
1 'polypeptide(L)'
;MADYHDMWRGMGLDLDAHDGLLEVLPPLYEETMLRQEGRPEGMSYFDFVFSEIHGLRVRELVDHREAGGIVVGTFCTYVPEELVIAAGGICVGLCAGAQVAAEEAEKFLPRNICALIKSSLGFCAITLSTPPSITHSSSAPPIP
;
A
#
# COMPACT_ATOMS: atom_id res chain seq x y z
N MET A 1 12.52 12.66 -8.70
CA MET A 1 11.48 11.63 -8.54
C MET A 1 10.33 12.00 -9.46
N ALA A 2 9.67 11.03 -10.09
CA ALA A 2 8.52 11.34 -10.93
C ALA A 2 7.36 11.85 -10.07
N ASP A 3 6.54 12.73 -10.63
CA ASP A 3 5.32 13.18 -9.99
C ASP A 3 4.20 12.15 -10.24
N TYR A 4 3.55 11.70 -9.17
CA TYR A 4 2.47 10.70 -9.19
C TYR A 4 1.14 11.25 -8.67
N HIS A 5 1.03 12.54 -8.36
CA HIS A 5 -0.17 13.11 -7.73
C HIS A 5 -1.44 12.89 -8.55
N ASP A 6 -1.37 12.92 -9.88
CA ASP A 6 -2.54 12.64 -10.73
C ASP A 6 -3.02 11.19 -10.61
N MET A 7 -2.09 10.23 -10.52
CA MET A 7 -2.41 8.81 -10.28
C MET A 7 -3.05 8.63 -8.89
N TRP A 8 -2.45 9.24 -7.87
CA TRP A 8 -2.97 9.18 -6.50
C TRP A 8 -4.35 9.84 -6.38
N ARG A 9 -4.55 11.00 -7.02
CA ARG A 9 -5.85 11.67 -7.11
C ARG A 9 -6.88 10.79 -7.80
N GLY A 10 -6.51 10.11 -8.89
CA GLY A 10 -7.38 9.17 -9.59
C GLY A 10 -7.85 8.00 -8.72
N MET A 11 -7.07 7.62 -7.70
CA MET A 11 -7.43 6.59 -6.72
C MET A 11 -8.22 7.13 -5.52
N GLY A 12 -8.45 8.45 -5.44
CA GLY A 12 -9.21 9.08 -4.36
C GLY A 12 -8.42 9.33 -3.07
N LEU A 13 -7.08 9.25 -3.12
CA LEU A 13 -6.22 9.54 -1.97
C LEU A 13 -6.35 11.00 -1.52
N ASP A 14 -6.31 11.20 -0.19
CA ASP A 14 -6.02 12.50 0.41
C ASP A 14 -4.53 12.82 0.20
N LEU A 15 -4.26 13.73 -0.73
CA LEU A 15 -2.89 14.08 -1.12
C LEU A 15 -2.15 14.81 0.00
N ASP A 16 -2.82 15.66 0.78
CA ASP A 16 -2.17 16.40 1.87
C ASP A 16 -1.72 15.43 2.97
N ALA A 17 -2.58 14.47 3.33
CA ALA A 17 -2.25 13.43 4.30
C ALA A 17 -1.14 12.49 3.78
N HIS A 18 -1.16 12.16 2.49
CA HIS A 18 -0.18 11.28 1.86
C HIS A 18 1.20 11.93 1.72
N ASP A 19 1.25 13.21 1.34
CA ASP A 19 2.49 13.99 1.25
C ASP A 19 3.15 14.11 2.63
N GLY A 20 2.37 14.40 3.67
CA GLY A 20 2.88 14.44 5.04
C GLY A 20 3.52 13.12 5.49
N LEU A 21 3.03 11.97 5.01
CA LEU A 21 3.69 10.67 5.23
C LEU A 21 5.00 10.55 4.43
N LEU A 22 4.98 10.93 3.16
CA LEU A 22 6.13 10.81 2.27
C LEU A 22 7.27 11.78 2.63
N GLU A 23 7.00 12.89 3.29
CA GLU A 23 8.04 13.81 3.79
C GLU A 23 8.89 13.19 4.91
N VAL A 24 8.32 12.28 5.72
CA VAL A 24 9.00 11.70 6.89
C VAL A 24 9.87 10.49 6.50
N LEU A 25 9.51 9.76 5.44
CA LEU A 25 10.17 8.50 5.09
C LEU A 25 11.64 8.65 4.61
N PRO A 26 11.99 9.58 3.69
CA PRO A 26 13.37 9.73 3.22
C PRO A 26 14.39 10.03 4.33
N PRO A 27 14.19 11.03 5.22
CA PRO A 27 15.17 11.30 6.28
C PRO A 27 15.29 10.12 7.26
N LEU A 28 14.17 9.43 7.55
CA LEU A 28 14.19 8.24 8.39
C LEU A 28 15.00 7.11 7.76
N TYR A 29 14.87 6.88 6.45
CA TYR A 29 15.62 5.84 5.74
C TYR A 29 17.11 6.17 5.62
N GLU A 30 17.44 7.44 5.39
CA GLU A 30 18.82 7.93 5.41
C GLU A 30 19.47 7.62 6.76
N GLU A 31 18.83 8.04 7.85
CA GLU A 31 19.36 7.87 9.21
C GLU A 31 19.47 6.40 9.61
N THR A 32 18.45 5.59 9.32
CA THR A 32 18.37 4.22 9.80
C THR A 32 19.06 3.21 8.90
N MET A 33 19.11 3.43 7.58
CA MET A 33 19.59 2.44 6.61
C MET A 33 20.82 2.93 5.85
N LEU A 34 20.76 4.10 5.18
CA LEU A 34 21.80 4.51 4.24
C LEU A 34 23.14 4.86 4.92
N ARG A 35 23.10 5.34 6.17
CA ARG A 35 24.31 5.65 6.96
C ARG A 35 25.00 4.43 7.57
N GLN A 36 24.42 3.24 7.49
CA GLN A 36 25.06 2.04 8.01
C GLN A 36 26.31 1.68 7.19
N GLU A 37 27.41 1.31 7.86
CA GLU A 37 28.63 0.85 7.20
C GLU A 37 28.55 -0.64 6.83
N GLY A 38 29.25 -1.05 5.77
CA GLY A 38 29.35 -2.46 5.37
C GLY A 38 28.12 -3.05 4.67
N ARG A 39 27.22 -2.20 4.15
CA ARG A 39 26.04 -2.64 3.40
C ARG A 39 26.44 -3.33 2.09
N PRO A 40 25.84 -4.49 1.73
CA PRO A 40 26.10 -5.14 0.46
C PRO A 40 25.69 -4.27 -0.74
N GLU A 41 26.44 -4.34 -1.85
CA GLU A 41 26.14 -3.60 -3.09
C GLU A 41 24.74 -3.91 -3.65
N GLY A 42 24.27 -5.15 -3.46
CA GLY A 42 22.92 -5.58 -3.85
C GLY A 42 21.79 -4.84 -3.14
N MET A 43 22.07 -4.06 -2.09
CA MET A 43 21.08 -3.20 -1.43
C MET A 43 20.60 -2.03 -2.29
N SER A 44 21.36 -1.66 -3.32
CA SER A 44 21.01 -0.56 -4.24
C SER A 44 19.63 -0.73 -4.89
N TYR A 45 19.22 -1.97 -5.19
CA TYR A 45 17.88 -2.26 -5.70
C TYR A 45 16.79 -1.91 -4.67
N PHE A 46 16.98 -2.28 -3.41
CA PHE A 46 16.00 -2.01 -2.36
C PHE A 46 15.99 -0.52 -1.97
N ASP A 47 17.14 0.15 -2.04
CA ASP A 47 17.23 1.61 -1.87
C ASP A 47 16.41 2.34 -2.94
N PHE A 48 16.50 1.86 -4.19
CA PHE A 48 15.68 2.35 -5.29
C PHE A 48 14.19 2.08 -5.07
N VAL A 49 13.81 0.85 -4.70
CA VAL A 49 12.41 0.49 -4.41
C VAL A 49 11.85 1.38 -3.30
N PHE A 50 12.63 1.64 -2.24
CA PHE A 50 12.22 2.53 -1.16
C PHE A 50 12.04 3.97 -1.64
N SER A 51 12.93 4.47 -2.51
CA SER A 51 12.77 5.79 -3.10
C SER A 51 11.48 5.92 -3.93
N GLU A 52 10.96 4.83 -4.47
CA GLU A 52 9.73 4.79 -5.26
C GLU A 52 8.58 4.03 -4.55
N ILE A 53 8.56 4.02 -3.21
CA ILE A 53 7.71 3.12 -2.38
C ILE A 53 6.20 3.23 -2.70
N HIS A 54 5.72 4.43 -3.06
CA HIS A 54 4.33 4.68 -3.51
C HIS A 54 4.25 5.16 -4.99
N GLY A 55 5.34 5.00 -5.74
CA GLY A 55 5.49 5.46 -7.13
C GLY A 55 5.36 4.31 -8.13
N LEU A 56 6.51 3.84 -8.63
CA LEU A 56 6.58 2.88 -9.75
C LEU A 56 5.74 1.61 -9.54
N ARG A 57 5.87 0.95 -8.38
CA ARG A 57 5.12 -0.29 -8.13
C ARG A 57 3.62 -0.04 -8.12
N VAL A 58 3.17 1.09 -7.61
CA VAL A 58 1.74 1.45 -7.62
C VAL A 58 1.25 1.66 -9.04
N ARG A 59 2.05 2.32 -9.90
CA ARG A 59 1.75 2.46 -11.33
C ARG A 59 1.60 1.11 -12.02
N GLU A 60 2.52 0.17 -11.79
CA GLU A 60 2.42 -1.19 -12.34
C GLU A 60 1.10 -1.90 -11.94
N LEU A 61 0.65 -1.71 -10.69
CA LEU A 61 -0.62 -2.26 -10.21
C LEU A 61 -1.83 -1.59 -10.87
N VAL A 62 -1.79 -0.27 -11.05
CA VAL A 62 -2.84 0.49 -11.75
C VAL A 62 -2.94 0.03 -13.20
N ASP A 63 -1.81 0.01 -13.92
CA ASP A 63 -1.73 -0.43 -15.32
C ASP A 63 -2.24 -1.88 -15.47
N HIS A 64 -1.90 -2.77 -14.53
CA HIS A 64 -2.40 -4.15 -14.52
C HIS A 64 -3.93 -4.21 -14.38
N ARG A 65 -4.52 -3.39 -13.49
CA ARG A 65 -5.98 -3.31 -13.34
C ARG A 65 -6.66 -2.73 -14.58
N GLU A 66 -6.08 -1.71 -15.20
CA GLU A 66 -6.60 -1.11 -16.43
C GLU A 66 -6.56 -2.09 -17.61
N ALA A 67 -5.57 -2.98 -17.65
CA ALA A 67 -5.50 -4.08 -18.62
C ALA A 67 -6.49 -5.24 -18.32
N GLY A 68 -7.35 -5.11 -17.31
CA GLY A 68 -8.33 -6.12 -16.90
C GLY A 68 -7.80 -7.17 -15.93
N GLY A 69 -6.58 -7.01 -15.42
CA GLY A 69 -5.98 -7.86 -14.42
C GLY A 69 -6.53 -7.64 -13.01
N ILE A 70 -6.31 -8.61 -12.12
CA ILE A 70 -6.82 -8.58 -10.74
C ILE A 70 -5.67 -8.30 -9.79
N VAL A 71 -5.85 -7.32 -8.89
CA VAL A 71 -4.93 -7.04 -7.78
C VAL A 71 -5.63 -7.39 -6.48
N VAL A 72 -4.99 -8.22 -5.64
CA VAL A 72 -5.53 -8.71 -4.37
C VAL A 72 -4.63 -8.24 -3.23
N GLY A 73 -5.20 -7.45 -2.32
CA GLY A 73 -4.56 -7.08 -1.06
C GLY A 73 -4.76 -8.16 0.00
N THR A 74 -3.71 -8.54 0.72
CA THR A 74 -3.75 -9.60 1.75
C THR A 74 -3.11 -9.14 3.06
N PHE A 75 -3.55 -9.74 4.17
CA PHE A 75 -3.06 -9.44 5.52
C PHE A 75 -2.51 -10.66 6.25
N CYS A 76 -2.52 -11.83 5.61
CA CYS A 76 -2.14 -13.08 6.24
C CYS A 76 -1.41 -13.96 5.23
N THR A 77 -0.32 -14.59 5.68
CA THR A 77 0.46 -15.54 4.88
C THR A 77 -0.28 -16.84 4.58
N TYR A 78 -1.39 -17.11 5.27
CA TYR A 78 -2.27 -18.24 4.97
C TYR A 78 -3.21 -17.96 3.79
N VAL A 79 -3.26 -16.73 3.25
CA VAL A 79 -3.96 -16.48 1.99
C VAL A 79 -3.15 -17.15 0.88
N PRO A 80 -3.76 -18.04 0.08
CA PRO A 80 -3.05 -18.81 -0.94
C PRO A 80 -2.70 -17.93 -2.15
N GLU A 81 -1.55 -17.26 -2.07
CA GLU A 81 -1.02 -16.39 -3.12
C GLU A 81 -0.84 -17.14 -4.45
N GLU A 82 -0.55 -18.44 -4.38
CA GLU A 82 -0.39 -19.30 -5.55
C GLU A 82 -1.64 -19.33 -6.43
N LEU A 83 -2.85 -19.23 -5.84
CA LEU A 83 -4.10 -19.18 -6.60
C LEU A 83 -4.27 -17.84 -7.33
N VAL A 84 -3.85 -16.73 -6.69
CA VAL A 84 -3.89 -15.39 -7.29
C VAL A 84 -2.95 -15.33 -8.49
N ILE A 85 -1.72 -15.84 -8.33
CA ILE A 85 -0.71 -15.89 -9.39
C ILE A 85 -1.14 -16.82 -10.52
N ALA A 86 -1.70 -17.99 -10.21
CA ALA A 86 -2.19 -18.93 -11.22
C ALA A 86 -3.32 -18.35 -12.08
N ALA A 87 -4.12 -17.44 -11.52
CA ALA A 87 -5.15 -16.69 -12.25
C ALA A 87 -4.60 -15.47 -13.02
N GLY A 88 -3.28 -15.26 -13.03
CA GLY A 88 -2.63 -14.10 -13.67
C GLY A 88 -2.81 -12.79 -12.92
N GLY A 89 -3.24 -12.83 -11.65
CA GLY A 89 -3.37 -11.66 -10.79
C GLY A 89 -2.09 -11.34 -10.01
N ILE A 90 -2.13 -10.21 -9.29
CA ILE A 90 -1.06 -9.75 -8.42
C ILE A 90 -1.52 -9.77 -6.97
N CYS A 91 -0.76 -10.42 -6.10
CA CYS A 91 -0.96 -10.41 -4.65
C CYS A 91 -0.07 -9.35 -4.00
N VAL A 92 -0.62 -8.57 -3.06
CA VAL A 92 0.13 -7.53 -2.33
C VAL A 92 -0.18 -7.64 -0.84
N GLY A 93 0.86 -7.80 -0.02
CA GLY A 93 0.72 -7.74 1.44
C GLY A 93 0.52 -6.30 1.91
N LEU A 94 -0.56 -6.03 2.64
CA LEU A 94 -0.96 -4.69 3.09
C LEU A 94 -0.90 -4.51 4.61
N CYS A 95 -0.30 -5.46 5.34
CA CYS A 95 -0.06 -5.31 6.76
C CYS A 95 0.74 -4.03 7.03
N ALA A 96 0.07 -3.02 7.58
CA ALA A 96 0.69 -1.73 7.79
C ALA A 96 1.46 -1.70 9.12
N GLY A 97 2.69 -1.16 9.07
CA GLY A 97 3.59 -1.03 10.21
C GLY A 97 3.79 0.41 10.71
N ALA A 98 3.13 1.39 10.09
CA ALA A 98 3.28 2.79 10.44
C ALA A 98 2.14 3.23 11.38
N GLN A 99 2.46 3.94 12.46
CA GLN A 99 1.47 4.48 13.38
C GLN A 99 0.82 5.74 12.79
N VAL A 100 0.17 5.58 11.65
CA VAL A 100 -0.53 6.63 10.90
C VAL A 100 -2.02 6.49 11.14
N ALA A 101 -2.68 7.61 11.42
CA ALA A 101 -4.14 7.69 11.54
C ALA A 101 -4.77 6.68 12.52
N ALA A 102 -4.08 6.36 13.63
CA ALA A 102 -4.64 5.48 14.65
C ALA A 102 -5.95 6.02 15.24
N GLU A 103 -6.08 7.34 15.35
CA GLU A 103 -7.31 8.00 15.82
C GLU A 103 -8.49 7.77 14.87
N GLU A 104 -8.25 7.74 13.56
CA GLU A 104 -9.27 7.44 12.56
C GLU A 104 -9.73 5.99 12.65
N ALA A 105 -8.79 5.05 12.86
CA ALA A 105 -9.12 3.65 13.11
C ALA A 105 -9.90 3.45 14.43
N GLU A 106 -9.56 4.21 15.48
CA GLU A 106 -10.19 4.13 16.80
C GLU A 106 -11.64 4.67 16.83
N LYS A 107 -12.10 5.34 15.77
CA LYS A 107 -13.52 5.64 15.57
C LYS A 107 -14.35 4.38 15.32
N PHE A 108 -13.72 3.32 14.81
CA PHE A 108 -14.37 2.05 14.44
C PHE A 108 -13.92 0.87 15.30
N LEU A 109 -12.73 0.96 15.90
CA LEU A 109 -12.11 -0.12 16.68
C LEU A 109 -11.84 0.31 18.13
N PRO A 110 -11.91 -0.60 19.09
CA PRO A 110 -11.43 -0.35 20.45
C PRO A 110 -9.95 0.04 20.47
N ARG A 111 -9.58 0.98 21.35
CA ARG A 111 -8.19 1.44 21.50
C ARG A 111 -7.21 0.32 21.84
N ASN A 112 -7.68 -0.74 22.48
CA ASN A 112 -6.91 -1.89 22.95
C ASN A 112 -6.75 -3.02 21.90
N ILE A 113 -7.02 -2.75 20.62
CA ILE A 113 -6.74 -3.69 19.53
C ILE A 113 -5.28 -3.57 19.05
N CYS A 114 -4.80 -4.61 18.35
CA CYS A 114 -3.46 -4.67 17.78
C CYS A 114 -3.14 -3.46 16.90
N ALA A 115 -1.93 -2.90 17.06
CA ALA A 115 -1.47 -1.73 16.31
C ALA A 115 -1.44 -1.95 14.78
N LEU A 116 -1.15 -3.16 14.32
CA LEU A 116 -1.15 -3.51 12.88
C LEU A 116 -2.55 -3.36 12.27
N ILE A 117 -3.59 -3.81 12.99
CA ILE A 117 -4.99 -3.70 12.55
C ILE A 117 -5.39 -2.23 12.53
N LYS A 118 -5.03 -1.46 13.57
CA LYS A 118 -5.31 -0.02 13.63
C LYS A 118 -4.63 0.73 12.50
N SER A 119 -3.35 0.46 12.25
CA SER A 119 -2.61 1.08 11.15
C SER A 119 -3.28 0.80 9.81
N SER A 120 -3.57 -0.47 9.52
CA SER A 120 -4.17 -0.87 8.24
C SER A 120 -5.54 -0.22 8.00
N LEU A 121 -6.40 -0.18 9.04
CA LEU A 121 -7.69 0.49 8.95
C LEU A 121 -7.53 2.02 8.89
N GLY A 122 -6.56 2.58 9.61
CA GLY A 122 -6.24 4.01 9.61
C GLY A 122 -5.88 4.48 8.20
N PHE A 123 -4.97 3.76 7.52
CA PHE A 123 -4.64 3.99 6.11
C PHE A 123 -5.88 3.95 5.22
N CYS A 124 -6.74 2.96 5.37
CA CYS A 124 -7.98 2.85 4.60
C CYS A 124 -8.93 4.04 4.88
N ALA A 125 -9.10 4.42 6.14
CA ALA A 125 -10.02 5.47 6.59
C ALA A 125 -9.61 6.87 6.12
N ILE A 126 -8.31 7.17 6.06
CA ILE A 126 -7.81 8.46 5.53
C ILE A 126 -7.74 8.49 4.00
N THR A 127 -7.66 7.33 3.36
CA THR A 127 -7.49 7.22 1.90
C THR A 127 -8.82 7.18 1.16
N LEU A 128 -9.93 6.82 1.81
CA LEU A 128 -11.25 6.74 1.19
C LEU A 128 -12.21 7.72 1.85
N SER A 129 -12.57 8.78 1.12
CA SER A 129 -13.60 9.77 1.52
C SER A 129 -15.00 9.16 1.72
N THR A 130 -15.18 7.89 1.38
CA THR A 130 -16.40 7.11 1.57
C THR A 130 -16.04 5.81 2.29
N PRO A 131 -16.75 5.41 3.37
CA PRO A 131 -16.54 4.09 3.97
C PRO A 131 -16.66 3.02 2.89
N PRO A 132 -15.86 1.94 2.92
CA PRO A 132 -15.91 0.91 1.89
C PRO A 132 -17.33 0.39 1.83
N SER A 133 -18.05 0.74 0.77
CA SER A 133 -19.25 0.02 0.42
C SER A 133 -18.79 -1.41 0.18
N ILE A 134 -19.22 -2.34 1.04
CA ILE A 134 -19.11 -3.78 0.79
C ILE A 134 -20.06 -4.06 -0.37
N THR A 135 -19.74 -3.56 -1.56
CA THR A 135 -20.40 -3.93 -2.79
C THR A 135 -19.47 -4.91 -3.44
N HIS A 136 -19.89 -6.17 -3.50
CA HIS A 136 -19.32 -7.13 -4.41
C HIS A 136 -19.35 -6.51 -5.81
N SER A 137 -18.23 -5.98 -6.30
CA SER A 137 -18.07 -5.69 -7.73
C SER A 137 -17.94 -7.04 -8.43
N SER A 138 -19.08 -7.68 -8.65
CA SER A 138 -19.27 -8.83 -9.52
C SER A 138 -19.08 -8.38 -10.98
N SER A 139 -17.87 -7.97 -11.32
CA SER A 139 -17.47 -7.63 -12.69
C SER A 139 -16.19 -8.35 -13.10
N ALA A 140 -15.89 -9.49 -12.47
CA ALA A 140 -14.92 -10.42 -13.05
C ALA A 140 -15.56 -11.01 -14.32
N PRO A 141 -14.93 -10.88 -15.51
CA PRO A 141 -15.38 -11.62 -16.67
C PRO A 141 -15.29 -13.13 -16.37
N PRO A 142 -16.19 -13.95 -16.93
CA PRO A 142 -16.12 -15.39 -16.73
C PRO A 142 -14.75 -15.90 -17.23
N ILE A 143 -14.04 -16.58 -16.33
CA ILE A 143 -12.83 -17.33 -16.67
C ILE A 143 -13.28 -18.46 -17.63
N PRO A 144 -12.59 -18.67 -18.76
CA PRO A 144 -12.95 -19.69 -19.76
C PRO A 144 -12.92 -21.12 -19.23
#